data_AF-A0A6N2MD18-F1
#
_entry.id   AF-A0A6N2MD18-F1
#
_cell.length_a   1.000
_cell.length_b   1.000
_cell.length_c   1.000
_cell.angle_alpha   90.00
_cell.angle_beta   90.00
_cell.angle_gamma   90.00
#
_symmetry.space_group_name_H-M   'P 1'
#
loop_
_entity.id
_entity.type
_entity.pdbx_description
1 polymer ?
#
loop_
_entity_poly.entity_id
_entity_poly.type
_entity_poly.pdbx_seq_one_letter_code
_entity_poly.pdbx_strand_id
1 'polypeptide(L)'
;MGKTTNKLLLAGEKAVSCGVTNVDSIEELSFIKELHLRTAKELEVDESVIAKHLDELEQLLNGIAMMKELTPRTKDYLVSFGECMSTRIFAAYMNKIGAKARQMTSRMQTF
;
A
#
# COMPACT_ATOMS: atom_id res chain seq x y z
N MET A 1 -7.13 -1.90 9.14
CA MET A 1 -7.33 -0.50 8.68
C MET A 1 -8.51 -0.45 7.71
N GLY A 2 -9.74 -0.24 8.18
CA GLY A 2 -10.95 -0.48 7.37
C GLY A 2 -11.23 0.49 6.22
N LYS A 3 -10.55 1.63 6.13
CA LYS A 3 -10.81 2.68 5.11
C LYS A 3 -9.77 2.74 3.98
N THR A 4 -8.67 1.98 4.08
CA THR A 4 -7.57 2.03 3.10
C THR A 4 -7.95 1.45 1.75
N THR A 5 -8.76 0.38 1.73
CA THR A 5 -9.21 -0.26 0.48
C THR A 5 -9.96 0.72 -0.43
N ASN A 6 -10.93 1.47 0.09
CA ASN A 6 -11.67 2.45 -0.69
C ASN A 6 -10.76 3.58 -1.20
N LYS A 7 -9.80 4.01 -0.37
CA LYS A 7 -8.83 5.04 -0.74
C LYS A 7 -7.88 4.57 -1.84
N LEU A 8 -7.45 3.30 -1.80
CA LEU A 8 -6.64 2.69 -2.86
C LEU A 8 -7.39 2.71 -4.20
N LEU A 9 -8.66 2.29 -4.20
CA LEU A 9 -9.48 2.29 -5.41
C LEU A 9 -9.65 3.71 -5.99
N LEU A 10 -9.97 4.69 -5.14
CA LEU A 10 -10.09 6.09 -5.55
C LEU A 10 -8.77 6.67 -6.06
N ALA A 11 -7.63 6.30 -5.47
CA ALA A 11 -6.32 6.68 -5.95
C ALA A 11 -6.08 6.15 -7.38
N GLY A 12 -6.45 4.90 -7.64
CA GLY A 12 -6.36 4.30 -8.97
C GLY A 12 -7.25 5.01 -10.00
N GLU A 13 -8.50 5.33 -9.62
CA GLU A 13 -9.43 6.06 -10.49
C GLU A 13 -8.91 7.47 -10.81
N LYS A 14 -8.39 8.20 -9.82
CA LYS A 14 -7.80 9.53 -10.03
C LYS A 14 -6.52 9.46 -10.88
N ALA A 15 -5.71 8.42 -10.68
CA ALA A 15 -4.47 8.22 -11.45
C ALA A 15 -4.74 8.13 -12.96
N VAL A 16 -5.84 7.48 -13.38
CA VAL A 16 -6.21 7.36 -14.80
C VAL A 16 -6.29 8.72 -15.51
N SER A 17 -6.71 9.78 -14.82
CA SER A 17 -6.94 11.10 -15.42
C SER A 17 -6.02 12.22 -14.94
N CYS A 18 -5.24 12.05 -13.87
CA CYS A 18 -4.46 13.15 -13.29
C CYS A 18 -3.21 13.52 -14.12
N GLY A 19 -2.70 12.58 -14.93
CA GLY A 19 -1.43 12.73 -15.64
C GLY A 19 -0.22 12.41 -14.77
N VAL A 20 0.84 11.88 -15.39
CA VAL A 20 2.00 11.28 -14.68
C VAL A 20 2.66 12.24 -13.70
N THR A 21 2.78 13.53 -14.03
CA THR A 21 3.42 14.53 -13.15
C THR A 21 2.61 14.88 -11.90
N ASN A 22 1.37 14.39 -11.79
CA ASN A 22 0.45 14.76 -10.73
C ASN A 22 0.11 13.58 -9.79
N VAL A 23 0.77 12.42 -9.94
CA VAL A 23 0.48 11.24 -9.10
C VAL A 23 0.76 11.51 -7.62
N ASP A 24 1.85 12.21 -7.31
CA ASP A 24 2.20 12.59 -5.93
C ASP A 24 1.22 13.58 -5.30
N SER A 25 0.40 14.25 -6.12
CA SER A 25 -0.65 15.17 -5.65
C SER A 25 -1.97 14.46 -5.33
N ILE A 26 -2.08 13.14 -5.57
CA ILE A 26 -3.29 12.37 -5.27
C ILE A 26 -3.47 12.31 -3.75
N GLU A 27 -4.51 12.97 -3.25
CA GLU A 27 -4.84 13.04 -1.81
C GLU A 27 -4.95 11.66 -1.15
N GLU A 28 -5.52 10.68 -1.86
CA GLU A 28 -5.65 9.32 -1.37
C GLU A 28 -4.32 8.61 -1.20
N LEU A 29 -3.34 8.84 -2.10
CA LEU A 29 -1.99 8.30 -1.97
C LEU A 29 -1.32 8.87 -0.72
N SER A 30 -1.39 10.20 -0.54
CA SER A 30 -0.87 10.88 0.65
C SER A 30 -1.51 10.37 1.94
N PHE A 31 -2.84 10.21 1.95
CA PHE A 31 -3.57 9.64 3.09
C PHE A 31 -3.12 8.21 3.43
N ILE A 32 -2.93 7.36 2.41
CA ILE A 32 -2.49 5.97 2.61
C ILE A 32 -1.07 5.94 3.17
N LYS A 33 -0.15 6.73 2.62
CA LYS A 33 1.23 6.87 3.13
C LYS A 33 1.22 7.31 4.60
N GLU A 34 0.54 8.42 4.89
CA GLU A 34 0.47 8.98 6.25
C GLU A 34 -0.10 7.97 7.25
N LEU A 35 -1.20 7.30 6.89
CA LEU A 35 -1.84 6.33 7.77
C LEU A 35 -0.89 5.19 8.14
N HIS A 36 -0.20 4.59 7.17
CA HIS A 36 0.68 3.46 7.44
C HIS A 36 1.96 3.87 8.17
N LEU A 37 2.56 5.01 7.80
CA LEU A 37 3.72 5.57 8.50
C LEU A 37 3.37 5.94 9.95
N ARG A 38 2.24 6.61 10.17
CA ARG A 38 1.75 6.93 11.52
C ARG A 38 1.53 5.67 12.35
N THR A 39 0.90 4.64 11.80
CA THR A 39 0.69 3.39 12.55
C THR A 39 1.99 2.64 12.83
N ALA A 40 2.95 2.62 11.90
CA ALA A 40 4.29 2.07 12.17
C ALA A 40 4.95 2.81 13.33
N LYS A 41 4.91 4.15 13.32
CA LYS A 41 5.43 5.00 14.39
C LYS A 41 4.74 4.80 15.73
N GLU A 42 3.42 4.74 15.77
CA GLU A 42 2.62 4.51 16.99
C GLU A 42 2.90 3.15 17.64
N LEU A 43 3.21 2.14 16.83
CA LEU A 43 3.62 0.81 17.30
C LEU A 43 5.15 0.70 17.52
N GLU A 44 5.88 1.79 17.24
CA GLU A 44 7.33 1.90 17.19
C GLU A 44 7.96 0.70 16.45
N VAL A 45 7.42 0.43 15.27
CA VAL A 45 7.92 -0.47 14.24
C VAL A 45 8.67 0.35 13.21
N ASP A 46 9.81 -0.16 12.74
CA ASP A 46 10.64 0.50 11.72
C ASP A 46 9.86 0.68 10.40
N GLU A 47 9.86 1.90 9.85
CA GLU A 47 9.15 2.25 8.62
C GLU A 47 9.69 1.51 7.39
N SER A 48 10.94 1.04 7.42
CA SER A 48 11.54 0.22 6.36
C SER A 48 10.76 -1.07 6.08
N VAL A 49 9.98 -1.55 7.05
CA VAL A 49 9.08 -2.71 6.91
C VAL A 49 8.05 -2.50 5.80
N ILE A 50 7.66 -1.25 5.52
CA ILE A 50 6.65 -0.90 4.51
C ILE A 50 7.18 0.01 3.39
N ALA A 51 8.36 0.61 3.52
CA ALA A 51 8.91 1.57 2.54
C ALA A 51 8.82 1.07 1.10
N LYS A 52 9.33 -0.14 0.84
CA LYS A 52 9.27 -0.77 -0.50
C LYS A 52 7.84 -0.88 -1.06
N HIS A 53 6.85 -1.13 -0.22
CA HIS A 53 5.44 -1.26 -0.68
C HIS A 53 4.82 0.10 -0.98
N LEU A 54 5.24 1.16 -0.29
CA LEU A 54 4.82 2.53 -0.60
C LEU A 54 5.41 2.97 -1.96
N ASP A 55 6.68 2.66 -2.20
CA ASP A 55 7.35 2.96 -3.48
C ASP A 55 6.69 2.19 -4.64
N GLU A 56 6.44 0.89 -4.46
CA GLU A 56 5.75 0.06 -5.46
C GLU A 56 4.31 0.53 -5.71
N LEU A 57 3.59 1.00 -4.68
CA LEU A 57 2.25 1.57 -4.83
C LEU A 57 2.28 2.85 -5.69
N GLU A 58 3.25 3.74 -5.43
CA GLU A 58 3.42 4.97 -6.20
C GLU A 58 3.82 4.67 -7.65
N GLN A 59 4.73 3.74 -7.88
CA GLN A 59 5.10 3.27 -9.22
C GLN A 59 3.89 2.68 -9.96
N LEU A 60 3.04 1.91 -9.28
CA LEU A 60 1.83 1.36 -9.89
C LEU A 60 0.87 2.48 -10.31
N LEU A 61 0.66 3.50 -9.48
CA LEU A 61 -0.19 4.65 -9.81
C LEU A 61 0.39 5.47 -10.98
N ASN A 62 1.71 5.63 -11.04
CA ASN A 62 2.39 6.22 -12.20
C ASN A 62 2.16 5.42 -13.48
N GLY A 63 2.21 4.08 -13.41
CA GLY A 63 1.87 3.20 -14.52
C GLY A 63 0.43 3.36 -14.99
N ILE A 64 -0.52 3.44 -14.05
CA ILE A 64 -1.94 3.69 -14.35
C ILE A 64 -2.12 5.06 -15.03
N ALA A 65 -1.45 6.10 -14.54
CA ALA A 65 -1.53 7.45 -15.11
C ALA A 65 -0.93 7.54 -16.52
N MET A 66 0.13 6.77 -16.78
CA MET A 66 0.75 6.69 -18.09
C MET A 66 -0.12 5.94 -19.11
N MET A 67 -0.70 4.81 -18.70
CA MET A 67 -1.52 3.96 -19.58
C MET A 67 -2.95 4.49 -19.73
N LYS A 68 -3.41 5.33 -18.79
CA LYS A 68 -4.80 5.81 -18.69
C LYS A 68 -5.81 4.66 -18.65
N GLU A 69 -5.44 3.56 -18.01
CA GLU A 69 -6.26 2.35 -17.90
C GLU A 69 -6.13 1.74 -16.50
N LEU A 70 -7.28 1.33 -15.93
CA LEU A 70 -7.36 0.59 -14.69
C LEU A 70 -8.10 -0.74 -14.91
N THR A 71 -7.34 -1.79 -15.22
CA THR A 71 -7.92 -3.13 -15.43
C THR A 71 -8.40 -3.75 -14.11
N PRO A 72 -9.32 -4.73 -14.14
CA PRO A 72 -9.71 -5.49 -12.94
C PRO A 72 -8.52 -6.12 -12.21
N ARG A 73 -7.55 -6.67 -12.95
CA ARG A 73 -6.32 -7.25 -12.38
C ARG A 73 -5.47 -6.20 -11.68
N THR A 74 -5.32 -5.02 -12.28
CA THR A 74 -4.59 -3.89 -11.68
C THR A 74 -5.30 -3.39 -10.42
N LYS A 75 -6.63 -3.33 -10.45
CA LYS A 75 -7.47 -2.96 -9.31
C LYS A 75 -7.29 -3.92 -8.13
N ASP A 76 -7.31 -5.23 -8.39
CA ASP A 76 -7.06 -6.25 -7.37
C ASP A 76 -5.64 -6.14 -6.79
N TYR A 77 -4.65 -5.87 -7.65
CA TYR A 77 -3.29 -5.65 -7.18
C TYR A 77 -3.17 -4.40 -6.31
N LEU A 78 -3.82 -3.31 -6.70
CA LEU A 78 -3.84 -2.06 -5.96
C LEU A 78 -4.40 -2.25 -4.54
N VAL A 79 -5.52 -2.96 -4.41
CA VAL A 79 -6.12 -3.27 -3.09
C VAL A 79 -5.19 -4.11 -2.22
N SER A 80 -4.46 -5.05 -2.82
CA SER A 80 -3.56 -5.95 -2.08
C SER A 80 -2.44 -5.23 -1.31
N PHE A 81 -2.06 -4.01 -1.71
CA PHE A 81 -1.07 -3.20 -0.99
C PHE A 81 -1.52 -2.87 0.43
N GLY A 82 -2.80 -2.55 0.64
CA GLY A 82 -3.32 -2.20 1.96
C GLY A 82 -3.24 -3.37 2.95
N GLU A 83 -3.62 -4.57 2.51
CA GLU A 83 -3.52 -5.79 3.30
C GLU A 83 -2.06 -6.18 3.56
N CYS A 84 -1.22 -6.09 2.51
CA CYS A 84 0.20 -6.40 2.57
C CYS A 84 0.95 -5.50 3.56
N MET A 85 0.69 -4.20 3.58
CA MET A 85 1.34 -3.28 4.53
C MET A 85 0.79 -3.47 5.94
N SER A 86 -0.53 -3.60 6.10
CA SER A 86 -1.16 -3.82 7.42
C SER A 86 -0.63 -5.09 8.10
N THR A 87 -0.54 -6.19 7.37
CA THR A 87 -0.05 -7.48 7.90
C THR A 87 1.45 -7.46 8.21
N ARG A 88 2.25 -6.68 7.45
CA ARG A 88 3.69 -6.47 7.76
C ARG A 88 3.89 -5.73 9.06
N ILE A 89 3.22 -4.59 9.22
CA ILE A 89 3.28 -3.80 10.46
C ILE A 89 2.85 -4.66 11.64
N PHE A 90 1.75 -5.39 11.49
CA PHE A 90 1.24 -6.27 12.54
C PHE A 90 2.23 -7.38 12.91
N ALA A 91 2.81 -8.08 11.94
CA ALA A 91 3.80 -9.13 12.21
C ALA A 91 5.08 -8.58 12.85
N ALA A 92 5.56 -7.42 12.41
CA ALA A 92 6.72 -6.76 13.01
C ALA A 92 6.44 -6.36 14.47
N TYR A 93 5.25 -5.81 14.74
CA TYR A 93 4.82 -5.48 16.10
C TYR A 93 4.71 -6.73 17.00
N MET A 94 4.13 -7.81 16.50
CA MET A 94 4.06 -9.08 17.25
C MET A 94 5.45 -9.60 17.64
N ASN A 95 6.40 -9.61 16.69
CA ASN A 95 7.78 -10.01 16.98
C ASN A 95 8.45 -9.11 18.02
N LYS A 96 8.19 -7.80 17.96
CA LYS A 96 8.70 -6.82 18.91
C LYS A 96 8.24 -7.12 20.35
N ILE A 97 6.97 -7.54 20.53
CA ILE A 97 6.44 -7.90 21.85
C ILE A 97 6.76 -9.35 22.28
N GLY A 98 7.64 -10.05 21.54
CA GLY A 98 8.05 -11.42 21.85
C GLY A 98 7.11 -12.51 21.35
N ALA A 99 6.02 -12.15 20.66
CA ALA A 99 5.12 -13.10 20.02
C ALA A 99 5.62 -13.40 18.61
N LYS A 100 6.31 -14.56 18.44
CA LYS A 100 6.82 -14.99 17.12
C LYS A 100 5.70 -14.98 16.09
N ALA A 101 5.82 -14.10 15.10
CA ALA A 101 4.87 -13.96 14.02
C ALA A 101 5.62 -13.89 12.69
N ARG A 102 5.06 -14.53 11.67
CA ARG A 102 5.54 -14.40 10.29
C ARG A 102 4.38 -13.93 9.44
N GLN A 103 4.61 -12.88 8.67
CA GLN A 103 3.64 -12.46 7.68
C GLN A 103 3.46 -13.58 6.65
N MET A 104 2.21 -13.93 6.35
CA MET A 104 1.85 -14.73 5.20
C MET A 104 1.04 -13.86 4.24
N THR A 105 1.49 -13.75 3.00
CA THR A 105 0.68 -13.19 1.91
C THR A 105 0.34 -14.33 0.95
N SER A 106 -0.84 -14.29 0.35
CA SER A 106 -1.29 -15.28 -0.64
C SER A 106 -0.37 -15.38 -1.85
N ARG A 107 0.49 -14.38 -2.08
CA ARG A 107 1.49 -14.34 -3.16
C ARG A 107 2.84 -14.96 -2.81
N MET A 108 3.02 -15.42 -1.57
CA MET A 108 4.24 -16.11 -1.12
C MET A 108 4.17 -17.64 -1.35
N GLN A 109 3.17 -18.12 -2.10
CA GLN A 109 3.18 -19.44 -2.74
C GLN A 109 3.66 -19.32 -4.18
N THR A 110 4.96 -19.19 -4.35
CA THR A 110 5.63 -19.63 -5.58
C THR A 110 6.65 -20.66 -5.16
N PHE A 111 6.47 -21.87 -5.69
CA PHE A 111 7.36 -23.02 -5.56
C PHE A 111 8.80 -22.69 -5.99
#